data_AF-A0A4R9AS20-F1
#
_entry.id   AF-A0A4R9AS20-F1
#
_cell.length_a   1.000
_cell.length_b   1.000
_cell.length_c   1.000
_cell.angle_alpha   90.00
_cell.angle_beta   90.00
_cell.angle_gamma   90.00
#
_symmetry.space_group_name_H-M   'P 1'
#
loop_
_entity.id
_entity.type
_entity.pdbx_description
1 polymer ?
#
loop_
_entity_poly.entity_id
_entity_poly.type
_entity_poly.pdbx_seq_one_letter_code
_entity_poly.pdbx_strand_id
1 'polypeptide(L)'
;MANQYGWGDDQFGCLVSLWDKESGWNVNAYNSSSGATGIPQALPGNKMASAGADWQTSPATQITWGLGYIASRYSTPCAAWDKSEASGWY
;
A
#
# COMPACT_ATOMS: atom_id res chain seq x y z
N MET A 1 13.61 -2.88 -0.52
CA MET A 1 12.52 -2.19 0.19
C MET A 1 11.82 -3.12 1.18
N ALA A 2 11.20 -4.24 0.80
CA ALA A 2 10.58 -5.16 1.78
C ALA A 2 11.58 -5.78 2.81
N ASN A 3 12.78 -6.18 2.36
CA ASN A 3 13.85 -6.68 3.24
C ASN A 3 14.27 -5.69 4.35
N GLN A 4 14.05 -4.39 4.16
CA GLN A 4 14.42 -3.39 5.17
C GLN A 4 13.54 -3.47 6.42
N TYR A 5 12.39 -4.13 6.32
CA TYR A 5 11.43 -4.37 7.41
C TYR A 5 11.55 -5.78 8.00
N GLY A 6 12.52 -6.59 7.54
CA GLY A 6 12.70 -7.97 7.99
C GLY A 6 11.63 -8.95 7.47
N TRP A 7 10.89 -8.57 6.42
CA TRP A 7 9.85 -9.41 5.82
C TRP A 7 10.42 -10.43 4.85
N GLY A 8 9.99 -11.69 4.98
CA GLY A 8 10.31 -12.78 4.06
C GLY A 8 9.28 -12.96 2.93
N ASP A 9 9.45 -14.01 2.15
CA ASP A 9 8.59 -14.32 0.99
C ASP A 9 7.12 -14.58 1.38
N ASP A 10 6.88 -15.09 2.58
CA ASP A 10 5.55 -15.29 3.16
C ASP A 10 4.76 -13.98 3.25
N GLN A 11 5.43 -12.89 3.64
CA GLN A 11 4.84 -11.56 3.71
C GLN A 11 4.61 -10.95 2.33
N PHE A 12 5.50 -11.26 1.37
CA PHE A 12 5.36 -10.76 0.00
C PHE A 12 4.08 -11.29 -0.65
N GLY A 13 3.71 -12.56 -0.42
CA GLY A 13 2.46 -13.12 -0.90
C GLY A 13 1.23 -12.33 -0.43
N CYS A 14 1.16 -12.01 0.86
CA CYS A 14 0.08 -11.20 1.43
C CYS A 14 0.06 -9.77 0.85
N LEU A 15 1.23 -9.16 0.65
CA LEU A 15 1.33 -7.84 0.03
C LEU A 15 0.77 -7.84 -1.40
N VAL A 16 1.09 -8.88 -2.18
CA VAL A 16 0.58 -9.03 -3.55
C VAL A 16 -0.94 -9.13 -3.55
N SER A 17 -1.52 -10.02 -2.74
CA SER A 17 -2.97 -10.14 -2.62
C SER A 17 -3.63 -8.84 -2.17
N LEU A 18 -3.02 -8.15 -1.20
CA LEU A 18 -3.51 -6.88 -0.69
C LEU A 18 -3.58 -5.82 -1.77
N TRP A 19 -2.46 -5.49 -2.42
CA TRP A 19 -2.45 -4.42 -3.42
C TRP A 19 -3.12 -4.79 -4.75
N ASP A 20 -3.24 -6.08 -5.06
CA ASP A 20 -4.09 -6.54 -6.16
C ASP A 20 -5.57 -6.24 -5.88
N LYS A 21 -6.06 -6.54 -4.67
CA LYS A 21 -7.43 -6.19 -4.24
C LYS A 21 -7.68 -4.67 -4.21
N GLU A 22 -6.70 -3.89 -3.76
CA GLU A 22 -6.84 -2.44 -3.61
C GLU A 22 -6.87 -1.72 -4.96
N SER A 23 -5.99 -2.10 -5.90
CA SER A 23 -5.79 -1.32 -7.13
C SER A 23 -5.38 -2.13 -8.37
N GLY A 24 -5.14 -3.44 -8.24
CA GLY A 24 -4.50 -4.22 -9.29
C GLY A 24 -3.10 -3.71 -9.63
N TRP A 25 -2.37 -3.17 -8.63
CA TRP A 25 -1.06 -2.54 -8.81
C TRP A 25 -1.04 -1.32 -9.74
N ASN A 26 -2.19 -0.67 -9.96
CA ASN A 26 -2.28 0.51 -10.83
C ASN A 26 -1.88 1.80 -10.10
N VAL A 27 -0.76 2.40 -10.51
CA VAL A 27 -0.25 3.69 -9.99
C VAL A 27 -1.25 4.85 -10.15
N ASN A 28 -2.13 4.78 -11.13
CA ASN A 28 -3.15 5.79 -11.41
C ASN A 28 -4.54 5.41 -10.87
N ALA A 29 -4.65 4.35 -10.07
CA ALA A 29 -5.93 3.97 -9.47
C ALA A 29 -6.49 5.12 -8.63
N TYR A 30 -7.75 5.46 -8.86
CA TYR A 30 -8.42 6.53 -8.13
C TYR A 30 -9.87 6.14 -7.87
N ASN A 31 -10.26 6.05 -6.60
CA ASN A 31 -11.63 5.82 -6.21
C ASN A 31 -12.34 7.17 -6.02
N SER A 32 -13.23 7.53 -6.94
CA SER A 32 -13.94 8.83 -6.92
C SER A 32 -14.88 9.01 -5.73
N SER A 33 -15.35 7.92 -5.12
CA SER A 33 -16.26 7.98 -3.98
C SER A 33 -15.56 8.28 -2.66
N SER A 34 -14.33 7.79 -2.49
CA SER A 34 -13.55 7.94 -1.25
C SER A 34 -12.36 8.90 -1.38
N GLY A 35 -11.81 9.08 -2.58
CA GLY A 35 -10.55 9.78 -2.83
C GLY A 35 -9.29 8.92 -2.63
N ALA A 36 -9.45 7.61 -2.41
CA ALA A 36 -8.33 6.68 -2.29
C ALA A 36 -7.52 6.62 -3.60
N THR A 37 -6.18 6.68 -3.50
CA THR A 37 -5.31 6.91 -4.66
C THR A 37 -4.10 5.97 -4.70
N GLY A 38 -3.74 5.54 -5.91
CA GLY A 38 -2.53 4.79 -6.23
C GLY A 38 -2.56 3.32 -5.81
N ILE A 39 -1.40 2.67 -5.92
CA ILE A 39 -1.19 1.25 -5.57
C ILE A 39 -1.72 0.92 -4.17
N PRO A 40 -1.33 1.65 -3.10
CA PRO A 40 -1.78 1.33 -1.77
C PRO A 40 -3.20 1.83 -1.45
N GLN A 41 -3.88 2.52 -2.39
CA GLN A 41 -5.15 3.21 -2.17
C GLN A 41 -5.10 4.17 -0.95
N ALA A 42 -4.05 5.01 -0.90
CA ALA A 42 -3.83 5.93 0.22
C ALA A 42 -4.96 6.98 0.34
N LEU A 43 -5.40 7.24 1.58
CA LEU A 43 -6.45 8.21 1.89
C LEU A 43 -6.02 9.22 2.98
N PRO A 44 -5.92 10.52 2.67
CA PRO A 44 -5.82 11.11 1.32
C PRO A 44 -4.52 10.72 0.60
N GLY A 45 -4.57 10.68 -0.74
CA GLY A 45 -3.43 10.28 -1.59
C GLY A 45 -2.17 11.13 -1.41
N ASN A 46 -2.32 12.42 -1.08
CA ASN A 46 -1.21 13.35 -0.87
C ASN A 46 -0.29 12.98 0.31
N LYS A 47 -0.68 12.05 1.19
CA LYS A 47 0.21 11.49 2.21
C LYS A 47 1.46 10.85 1.60
N MET A 48 1.36 10.33 0.38
CA MET A 48 2.48 9.73 -0.35
C MET A 48 3.58 10.74 -0.69
N ALA A 49 3.30 12.05 -0.62
CA ALA A 49 4.30 13.10 -0.82
C ALA A 49 5.46 13.05 0.19
N SER A 50 5.27 12.40 1.35
CA SER A 50 6.36 12.20 2.32
C SER A 50 7.42 11.21 1.84
N ALA A 51 7.10 10.36 0.86
CA ALA A 51 8.06 9.45 0.23
C ALA A 51 8.71 10.06 -1.02
N GLY A 52 8.08 11.04 -1.65
CA GLY A 52 8.60 11.71 -2.85
C GLY A 52 7.58 12.66 -3.49
N ALA A 53 8.07 13.75 -4.10
CA ALA A 53 7.21 14.74 -4.76
C ALA A 53 6.53 14.19 -6.02
N ASP A 54 7.05 13.11 -6.60
CA ASP A 54 6.58 12.40 -7.79
C ASP A 54 5.52 11.32 -7.50
N TRP A 55 4.95 11.31 -6.29
CA TRP A 55 4.04 10.25 -5.81
C TRP A 55 2.84 9.98 -6.72
N GLN A 56 2.37 10.98 -7.48
CA GLN A 56 1.21 10.82 -8.37
C GLN A 56 1.49 9.90 -9.56
N THR A 57 2.74 9.78 -9.99
CA THR A 57 3.11 9.08 -11.23
C THR A 57 4.19 8.03 -11.05
N SER A 58 4.82 7.95 -9.87
CA SER A 58 5.93 7.05 -9.57
C SER A 58 5.47 5.84 -8.76
N PRO A 59 5.42 4.62 -9.36
CA PRO A 59 5.11 3.39 -8.62
C PRO A 59 6.08 3.17 -7.46
N ALA A 60 7.36 3.48 -7.66
CA ALA A 60 8.39 3.32 -6.63
C ALA A 60 8.10 4.20 -5.40
N THR A 61 7.67 5.43 -5.59
CA THR A 61 7.30 6.34 -4.50
C THR A 61 6.06 5.84 -3.77
N GLN A 62 5.02 5.39 -4.49
CA GLN A 62 3.82 4.83 -3.88
C GLN A 62 4.10 3.55 -3.09
N ILE A 63 4.91 2.64 -3.65
CA ILE A 63 5.34 1.40 -2.98
C ILE A 63 6.15 1.73 -1.73
N THR A 64 7.11 2.66 -1.81
CA THR A 64 7.94 3.07 -0.66
C THR A 64 7.06 3.57 0.49
N TRP A 65 6.11 4.46 0.18
CA TRP A 65 5.16 4.95 1.15
C TRP A 65 4.28 3.84 1.72
N GLY A 66 3.70 3.00 0.86
CA GLY A 66 2.79 1.93 1.24
C GLY A 66 3.45 0.88 2.15
N LEU A 67 4.69 0.48 1.85
CA LEU A 67 5.44 -0.44 2.71
C LEU A 67 5.71 0.19 4.09
N GLY A 68 6.05 1.48 4.14
CA GLY A 68 6.24 2.20 5.40
C GLY A 68 4.96 2.31 6.22
N TYR A 69 3.82 2.57 5.56
CA TYR A 69 2.51 2.59 6.20
C TYR A 69 2.14 1.23 6.79
N ILE A 70 2.33 0.14 6.03
CA ILE A 70 2.09 -1.23 6.50
C ILE A 70 2.97 -1.54 7.71
N ALA A 71 4.26 -1.26 7.65
CA ALA A 71 5.18 -1.49 8.76
C ALA A 71 4.76 -0.71 10.02
N SER A 72 4.37 0.55 9.87
CA SER A 72 3.99 1.39 11.01
C SER A 72 2.63 1.03 11.61
N ARG A 73 1.66 0.60 10.79
CA ARG A 73 0.27 0.41 11.23
C ARG A 73 -0.06 -1.04 11.55
N TYR A 74 0.51 -1.97 10.80
CA TYR A 74 0.19 -3.40 10.84
C TYR A 74 1.37 -4.27 11.24
N SER A 75 2.58 -3.71 11.33
CA SER A 75 3.84 -4.44 11.52
C SER A 75 4.24 -5.31 10.33
N THR A 76 3.31 -6.03 9.71
CA THR A 76 3.57 -6.92 8.57
C THR A 76 2.48 -6.85 7.49
N PRO A 77 2.80 -7.20 6.22
CA PRO A 77 1.82 -7.29 5.14
C PRO A 77 0.71 -8.30 5.40
N CYS A 78 1.00 -9.46 6.01
CA CYS A 78 -0.05 -10.42 6.32
C CYS A 78 -1.02 -9.90 7.37
N ALA A 79 -0.56 -9.17 8.39
CA ALA A 79 -1.47 -8.53 9.35
C ALA A 79 -2.34 -7.44 8.69
N ALA A 80 -1.80 -6.71 7.71
CA ALA A 80 -2.57 -5.76 6.90
C ALA A 80 -3.59 -6.48 6.00
N TRP A 81 -3.21 -7.60 5.39
CA TRP A 81 -4.09 -8.43 4.58
C TRP A 81 -5.26 -9.00 5.39
N ASP A 82 -4.99 -9.63 6.54
CA ASP A 82 -6.01 -10.16 7.44
C ASP A 82 -7.01 -9.06 7.86
N LYS A 83 -6.50 -7.85 8.12
CA LYS A 83 -7.35 -6.69 8.42
C LYS A 83 -8.22 -6.29 7.23
N SER A 84 -7.67 -6.28 6.02
CA SER A 84 -8.40 -6.01 4.78
C SER A 84 -9.49 -7.06 4.52
N GLU A 85 -9.21 -8.34 4.78
CA GLU A 85 -10.22 -9.41 4.66
C GLU A 85 -11.34 -9.25 5.69
N ALA A 86 -11.01 -8.90 6.93
CA ALA A 86 -12.00 -8.76 8.00
C ALA A 86 -12.86 -7.49 7.90
N SER A 87 -12.30 -6.37 7.42
CA SER A 87 -12.95 -5.04 7.48
C SER A 87 -13.19 -4.38 6.14
N GLY A 88 -12.62 -4.91 5.05
CA GLY A 88 -12.68 -4.29 3.72
C GLY A 88 -11.71 -3.12 3.52
N TRP A 89 -10.85 -2.83 4.51
CA TRP A 89 -9.85 -1.76 4.47
C TRP A 89 -8.65 -2.13 5.34
N TYR A 90 -7.51 -1.50 5.05
CA TYR A 90 -6.29 -1.48 5.86
C TYR A 90 -5.72 -0.04 5.83
#